data_AF-R7TV64-F1
#
_entry.id   AF-R7TV64-F1
#
_cell.length_a   1.000
_cell.length_b   1.000
_cell.length_c   1.000
_cell.angle_alpha   90.00
_cell.angle_beta   90.00
_cell.angle_gamma   90.00
#
_symmetry.space_group_name_H-M   'P 1'
#
loop_
_entity.id
_entity.type
_entity.pdbx_description
1 polymer ?
#
loop_
_entity_poly.entity_id
_entity_poly.type
_entity_poly.pdbx_seq_one_letter_code
_entity_poly.pdbx_strand_id
1 'polypeptide(L)' 'VEQLIKHTAHNNRLDIKIQNKKKETYSFENLRERENFCQLVQQMKNMHSATQEVENLSLFTGTWNMGE' A
#
# COMPACT_ATOMS: atom_id res chain seq x y z
N VAL A 1 -3.06 3.88 5.18
CA VAL A 1 -3.95 3.35 4.11
C VAL A 1 -5.16 2.73 4.74
N GLU A 2 -6.33 3.25 4.40
CA GLU A 2 -7.62 2.78 4.93
C GLU A 2 -8.04 1.49 4.22
N GLN A 3 -7.96 1.47 2.88
CA GLN A 3 -8.41 0.34 2.07
C GLN A 3 -7.51 0.13 0.84
N LEU A 4 -7.26 -1.15 0.54
CA LEU A 4 -6.67 -1.63 -0.72
C LEU A 4 -7.76 -2.39 -1.49
N ILE A 5 -8.08 -1.96 -2.70
CA ILE A 5 -9.16 -2.54 -3.51
C ILE A 5 -8.57 -3.15 -4.77
N LYS A 6 -8.58 -4.48 -4.84
CA LYS A 6 -8.07 -5.24 -6.00
C LYS A 6 -9.14 -5.32 -7.08
N HIS A 7 -8.77 -4.96 -8.31
CA HIS A 7 -9.67 -5.10 -9.45
C HIS A 7 -9.64 -6.54 -9.98
N THR A 8 -10.81 -7.15 -10.13
CA THR A 8 -10.95 -8.52 -10.65
C THR A 8 -10.88 -8.58 -12.18
N ALA A 9 -11.41 -7.57 -12.88
CA ALA A 9 -11.34 -7.47 -14.34
C ALA A 9 -9.99 -6.98 -14.87
N HIS A 10 -9.28 -6.16 -14.09
CA HIS A 10 -7.94 -5.66 -14.41
C HIS A 10 -7.00 -6.06 -13.30
N ASN A 11 -6.48 -7.28 -13.40
CA ASN A 11 -5.70 -7.93 -12.36
C ASN A 11 -4.39 -7.19 -12.01
N ASN A 12 -3.93 -6.26 -12.85
CA ASN A 12 -2.79 -5.38 -12.59
C ASN A 12 -3.17 -4.03 -11.97
N ARG A 13 -4.44 -3.77 -11.64
CA ARG A 13 -4.89 -2.51 -11.03
C ARG A 13 -5.21 -2.65 -9.55
N LEU A 14 -4.88 -1.61 -8.79
CA LEU A 14 -5.16 -1.49 -7.36
C LEU A 14 -5.62 -0.07 -7.06
N ASP A 15 -6.76 0.07 -6.39
CA ASP A 15 -7.13 1.37 -5.81
C ASP A 15 -6.67 1.44 -4.35
N ILE A 16 -6.12 2.59 -3.97
CA ILE A 16 -5.69 2.88 -2.62
C ILE A 16 -6.54 4.04 -2.09
N LYS A 17 -7.23 3.80 -0.97
CA LYS A 17 -7.98 4.84 -0.24
C LYS A 17 -7.22 5.22 1.02
N ILE A 18 -6.95 6.52 1.16
CA ILE A 18 -6.34 7.12 2.35
C ILE A 18 -7.35 8.09 2.92
N GLN A 19 -7.47 8.13 4.25
CA GLN A 19 -8.40 9.01 4.95
C GLN A 19 -8.17 10.47 4.50
N ASN A 20 -9.27 11.17 4.20
CA ASN A 20 -9.28 12.57 3.73
C ASN A 20 -8.54 12.83 2.41
N LYS A 21 -8.16 11.79 1.65
CA LYS A 21 -7.62 11.91 0.29
C LYS A 21 -8.57 11.29 -0.73
N LYS A 22 -8.50 11.78 -1.98
CA LYS A 22 -9.19 11.13 -3.10
C LYS A 22 -8.61 9.73 -3.30
N LYS A 23 -9.46 8.80 -3.74
CA LYS A 23 -9.04 7.47 -4.15
C LYS A 23 -8.06 7.59 -5.31
N GLU A 24 -6.91 6.94 -5.18
CA GLU A 24 -5.91 6.87 -6.24
C GLU A 24 -5.85 5.46 -6.82
N THR A 25 -5.72 5.37 -8.14
CA THR A 25 -5.64 4.09 -8.87
C THR A 25 -4.23 3.91 -9.40
N TYR A 26 -3.62 2.78 -9.04
CA TYR A 26 -2.28 2.38 -9.46
C TYR A 26 -2.38 1.22 -10.46
N SER A 27 -1.53 1.24 -11.48
CA SER A 27 -1.36 0.13 -12.43
C SER A 27 0.05 -0.44 -12.29
N PHE A 28 0.13 -1.76 -12.16
CA PHE A 28 1.37 -2.53 -12.07
C PHE A 28 1.68 -3.17 -13.42
N GLU A 29 2.94 -3.58 -13.63
CA GLU A 29 3.31 -4.27 -14.87
C GLU A 29 2.62 -5.63 -14.96
N ASN A 30 2.48 -6.32 -13.83
CA ASN A 30 1.88 -7.64 -13.76
C ASN A 30 1.17 -7.89 -12.42
N LEU A 31 0.39 -8.97 -12.37
CA LEU A 31 -0.35 -9.42 -11.18
C LEU A 31 0.57 -9.69 -9.98
N ARG A 32 1.77 -10.22 -10.23
CA ARG A 32 2.71 -10.63 -9.19
C ARG A 32 3.24 -9.41 -8.43
N GLU A 33 3.59 -8.35 -9.13
CA GLU A 33 4.01 -7.09 -8.50
C GLU A 33 2.90 -6.46 -7.68
N ARG A 34 1.67 -6.44 -8.18
CA ARG A 34 0.50 -5.97 -7.40
C ARG A 34 0.34 -6.76 -6.10
N GLU A 35 0.46 -8.09 -6.16
CA GLU A 35 0.36 -8.94 -4.98
C GLU A 35 1.50 -8.73 -4.00
N ASN A 36 2.75 -8.63 -4.49
CA ASN A 36 3.90 -8.31 -3.65
C ASN A 36 3.70 -6.98 -2.92
N PHE A 37 3.23 -5.94 -3.62
CA PHE A 37 2.89 -4.65 -3.00
C PHE A 37 1.84 -4.80 -1.89
N CYS A 38 0.74 -5.53 -2.15
CA CYS A 38 -0.30 -5.77 -1.16
C CYS A 38 0.22 -6.49 0.09
N GLN A 39 1.11 -7.48 -0.10
CA GLN A 39 1.73 -8.22 1.00
C GLN A 39 2.63 -7.31 1.86
N LEU A 40 3.46 -6.48 1.23
CA LEU A 40 4.31 -5.52 1.95
C LEU A 40 3.48 -4.53 2.77
N VAL A 41 2.39 -3.99 2.20
CA VAL A 41 1.48 -3.10 2.93
C VAL A 41 0.84 -3.83 4.11
N GLN A 42 0.42 -5.09 3.94
CA GLN A 42 -0.12 -5.89 5.04
C GLN A 42 0.92 -6.16 6.14
N GLN A 43 2.17 -6.45 5.78
CA GLN A 43 3.27 -6.63 6.73
C GLN A 43 3.52 -5.36 7.56
N MET A 44 3.57 -4.20 6.90
CA MET A 44 3.67 -2.92 7.60
C MET A 44 2.50 -2.72 8.57
N LYS A 45 1.26 -2.95 8.13
CA LYS A 45 0.09 -2.85 9.02
C LYS A 45 0.21 -3.79 10.23
N ASN A 46 0.64 -5.03 10.01
CA ASN A 46 0.78 -6.01 11.09
C ASN A 46 1.85 -5.59 12.11
N MET A 47 3.01 -5.10 11.63
CA MET A 47 4.11 -4.64 12.46
C MET A 47 3.73 -3.42 13.33
N HIS A 48 2.92 -2.52 12.79
CA HIS A 48 2.52 -1.28 13.47
C HIS A 48 1.19 -1.36 14.23
N SER A 49 0.44 -2.47 14.14
CA SER A 49 -0.87 -2.62 14.83
C SER A 49 -0.78 -2.83 16.35
N ALA A 50 0.42 -3.02 16.91
CA ALA A 50 0.62 -3.18 18.37
C ALA A 50 0.49 -1.85 19.15
N THR A 51 0.58 -0.71 18.48
CA THR A 51 0.45 0.62 19.09
C THR A 51 -0.64 1.40 18.37
N GLN A 52 -1.81 1.48 19.02
CA GLN A 52 -3.02 2.15 18.53
C GLN A 52 -2.82 3.64 18.17
N GLU A 53 -1.68 4.26 18.54
CA GLU A 53 -1.30 5.62 18.11
C GLU A 53 -0.82 5.72 16.65
N VAL A 54 -0.42 4.61 15.99
CA VAL A 54 0.13 4.62 14.62
C VAL A 54 -0.95 4.37 13.56
N GLU A 55 -2.19 4.82 13.80
CA GLU A 55 -3.24 4.79 12.76
C GLU A 55 -2.90 5.69 11.55
N ASN A 56 -1.97 6.62 11.75
CA ASN A 56 -1.42 7.47 10.71
C ASN A 56 -0.11 6.88 10.17
N LEU A 57 -0.18 5.70 9.52
CA LEU A 57 0.88 5.24 8.63
C LEU A 57 0.99 6.23 7.46
N SER A 58 1.83 7.25 7.64
CA SER A 58 2.39 8.07 6.57
C SER A 58 3.24 7.16 5.69
N LEU A 59 2.66 6.65 4.61
CA LEU A 59 3.41 5.95 3.57
C LEU A 59 4.34 6.97 2.91
N PHE A 60 5.54 7.10 3.46
CA PHE A 60 6.64 7.76 2.78
C PHE A 60 7.21 6.73 1.80
N THR A 61 6.68 6.71 0.57
CA THR A 61 7.27 5.92 -0.52
C THR A 61 8.49 6.67 -1.04
N GLY A 62 9.58 6.60 -0.30
CA GLY A 62 10.89 7.07 -0.73
C GLY A 62 11.85 5.91 -0.68
N THR A 63 12.51 5.60 -1.80
CA THR A 63 13.74 4.80 -1.76
C THR A 63 14.85 5.72 -1.24
N TRP A 64 15.15 5.64 0.05
CA TRP A 64 16.37 6.26 0.57
C TRP A 64 17.50 5.25 0.40
N ASN A 65 18.43 5.53 -0.51
CA ASN A 65 19.71 4.82 -0.54
C ASN A 65 20.48 5.20 0.75
N MET A 66 20.22 4.47 1.84
CA MET A 66 20.97 4.58 3.08
C MET A 66 22.26 3.76 2.95
N GLY A 67 23.25 4.27 2.23
CA GLY A 67 24.61 3.72 2.24
C GLY A 67 25.41 3.90 0.95
N GLU A 68 26.61 4.45 1.10
CA GLU A 68 27.80 3.85 0.48
C GLU A 68 28.20 2.61 1.28
#